data_AF-A0A2G2HT33-F1
#
_entry.id   AF-A0A2G2HT33-F1
#
_cell.length_a   1.000
_cell.length_b   1.000
_cell.length_c   1.000
_cell.angle_alpha   90.00
_cell.angle_beta   90.00
_cell.angle_gamma   90.00
#
_symmetry.space_group_name_H-M   'P 1'
#
loop_
_entity.id
_entity.type
_entity.pdbx_description
1 polymer ?
#
loop_
_entity_poly.entity_id
_entity_poly.type
_entity_poly.pdbx_seq_one_letter_code
_entity_poly.pdbx_strand_id
1 'polypeptide(L)'
;FIQTDAAINRGNSGGPLFNLNGEVIGVNTAIISPTGGSVGLGFSIPANLVKQVSSQILEYGKPRRGWFGVNVQGIDAGLADAYGLQDEKGVIVTNIEEGGPAAEADFEVGDLLLTFDGKMIENVRGLTRIVAETEIGKRVAVDLIRDRKRRTVRFEVGELASNNESETREPLPENALAQNPLGAELKSIDDDARRRYGIARSVEGVLVNSVAANGPSFGKLRKGDVIIEMGFERIASLQDAYEALEPGNAPAGAPLLVRVSRAGQTMFFTIDTER
;
A
#
# COMPACT_ATOMS: atom_id res chain seq x y z
N PHE A 1 -14.21 12.46 8.32
CA PHE A 1 -15.37 13.38 8.26
C PHE A 1 -16.24 13.15 9.49
N ILE A 2 -16.98 14.17 9.92
CA ILE A 2 -18.12 14.05 10.83
C ILE A 2 -19.35 13.81 9.95
N GLN A 3 -20.11 12.76 10.24
CA GLN A 3 -21.38 12.49 9.58
C GLN A 3 -22.52 13.10 10.39
N THR A 4 -23.47 13.75 9.71
CA THR A 4 -24.64 14.37 10.34
C THR A 4 -25.88 14.19 9.46
N ASP A 5 -27.04 14.09 10.10
CA ASP A 5 -28.36 14.10 9.50
C ASP A 5 -28.96 15.51 9.34
N ALA A 6 -28.27 16.53 9.86
CA ALA A 6 -28.61 17.92 9.62
C ALA A 6 -28.68 18.20 8.11
N ALA A 7 -29.67 18.99 7.70
CA ALA A 7 -29.90 19.26 6.29
C ALA A 7 -28.77 20.08 5.67
N ILE A 8 -27.90 19.42 4.90
CA ILE A 8 -26.85 20.05 4.09
C ILE A 8 -27.26 19.97 2.63
N ASN A 9 -27.28 21.11 1.94
CA ASN A 9 -27.58 21.21 0.51
C ASN A 9 -26.46 21.91 -0.24
N ARG A 10 -26.52 21.90 -1.58
CA ARG A 10 -25.64 22.75 -2.41
C ARG A 10 -25.75 24.22 -1.96
N GLY A 11 -24.61 24.88 -1.82
CA GLY A 11 -24.52 26.23 -1.28
C GLY A 11 -24.09 26.29 0.20
N ASN A 12 -24.24 25.20 0.95
CA ASN A 12 -23.77 25.13 2.35
C ASN A 12 -22.28 24.78 2.47
N SER A 13 -21.62 24.40 1.36
CA SER A 13 -20.20 24.05 1.33
C SER A 13 -19.33 25.23 1.80
N GLY A 14 -18.44 24.98 2.75
CA GLY A 14 -17.63 26.01 3.41
C GLY A 14 -18.29 26.64 4.64
N GLY A 15 -19.58 26.39 4.88
CA GLY A 15 -20.29 26.84 6.07
C GLY A 15 -19.96 26.02 7.33
N PRO A 16 -20.14 26.59 8.53
CA PRO A 16 -19.85 25.91 9.80
C PRO A 16 -20.91 24.87 10.17
N LEU A 17 -20.48 23.84 10.90
CA LEU A 17 -21.30 22.94 11.68
C LEU A 17 -21.09 23.26 13.16
N PHE A 18 -22.18 23.53 13.89
CA PHE A 18 -22.14 23.92 15.31
C PHE A 18 -22.60 22.80 16.23
N ASN A 19 -22.07 22.76 17.45
CA ASN A 19 -22.71 22.04 18.55
C ASN A 19 -23.78 22.91 19.25
N LEU A 20 -24.46 22.36 20.26
CA LEU A 20 -25.52 23.07 21.00
C LEU A 20 -25.03 24.30 21.79
N ASN A 21 -23.72 24.40 22.04
CA ASN A 21 -23.11 25.56 22.70
C ASN A 21 -22.76 26.69 21.70
N GLY A 22 -23.01 26.50 20.40
CA GLY A 22 -22.64 27.45 19.36
C GLY A 22 -21.17 27.39 18.94
N GLU A 23 -20.44 26.34 19.33
CA GLU A 23 -19.03 26.15 18.96
C GLU A 23 -18.93 25.43 17.61
N VAL A 24 -17.99 25.87 16.76
CA VAL A 24 -17.76 25.22 15.45
C VAL A 24 -17.06 23.88 15.67
N ILE A 25 -17.74 22.79 15.30
CA ILE A 25 -17.20 21.43 15.37
C ILE A 25 -16.79 20.88 14.00
N GLY A 26 -17.19 21.52 12.91
CA GLY A 26 -16.74 21.17 11.57
C GLY A 26 -17.10 22.19 10.49
N VAL A 27 -16.68 21.90 9.26
CA VAL A 27 -17.00 22.69 8.06
C VAL A 27 -17.67 21.79 7.03
N ASN A 28 -18.88 22.15 6.63
CA ASN A 28 -19.71 21.40 5.70
C ASN A 28 -19.00 21.30 4.34
N THR A 29 -18.85 20.09 3.82
CA THR A 29 -18.03 19.85 2.63
C THR A 29 -18.79 19.12 1.55
N ALA A 30 -19.41 17.99 1.89
CA ALA A 30 -20.03 17.09 0.92
C ALA A 30 -21.34 16.51 1.44
N ILE A 31 -22.15 16.03 0.50
CA ILE A 31 -23.35 15.25 0.76
C ILE A 31 -23.32 14.00 -0.11
N ILE A 32 -23.90 12.91 0.37
CA ILE A 32 -24.23 11.77 -0.49
C ILE A 32 -25.72 11.88 -0.79
N SER A 33 -26.05 12.17 -2.05
CA SER A 33 -27.44 12.33 -2.49
C SER A 33 -27.65 11.82 -3.92
N PRO A 34 -28.64 10.95 -4.16
CA PRO A 34 -29.02 10.54 -5.52
C PRO A 34 -29.59 11.68 -6.38
N THR A 35 -30.22 12.68 -5.76
CA THR A 35 -30.96 13.76 -6.46
C THR A 35 -30.31 15.14 -6.31
N GLY A 36 -29.26 15.25 -5.50
CA GLY A 36 -28.56 16.51 -5.21
C GLY A 36 -29.12 17.32 -4.04
N GLY A 37 -30.22 16.89 -3.42
CA GLY A 37 -30.76 17.44 -2.17
C GLY A 37 -30.42 16.60 -0.94
N SER A 38 -30.44 17.18 0.26
CA SER A 38 -30.16 16.45 1.50
C SER A 38 -31.11 15.26 1.66
N VAL A 39 -30.54 14.08 1.92
CA VAL A 39 -31.26 12.88 2.35
C VAL A 39 -30.92 12.50 3.80
N GLY A 40 -30.35 13.45 4.57
CA GLY A 40 -29.87 13.20 5.93
C GLY A 40 -28.48 12.55 6.00
N LEU A 41 -27.67 12.71 4.94
CA LEU A 41 -26.28 12.23 4.88
C LEU A 41 -25.33 13.38 4.49
N GLY A 42 -25.06 14.23 5.46
CA GLY A 42 -24.12 15.34 5.38
C GLY A 42 -22.74 14.99 5.94
N PHE A 43 -21.69 15.52 5.32
CA PHE A 43 -20.30 15.29 5.73
C PHE A 43 -19.54 16.60 5.93
N SER A 44 -18.91 16.70 7.11
CA SER A 44 -18.16 17.87 7.55
C SER A 44 -16.71 17.51 7.87
N ILE A 45 -15.78 18.38 7.48
CA ILE A 45 -14.37 18.27 7.89
C ILE A 45 -14.29 18.71 9.37
N PRO A 46 -13.66 17.94 10.28
CA PRO A 46 -13.57 18.31 11.69
C PRO A 46 -12.87 19.65 11.91
N ALA A 47 -13.37 20.47 12.85
CA ALA A 47 -12.82 21.80 13.13
C ALA A 47 -11.33 21.79 13.50
N ASN A 48 -10.86 20.73 14.18
CA ASN A 48 -9.43 20.59 14.53
C ASN A 48 -8.55 20.51 13.28
N LEU A 49 -8.98 19.76 12.25
CA LEU A 49 -8.26 19.66 10.98
C LEU A 49 -8.31 20.98 10.21
N VAL A 50 -9.47 21.65 10.21
CA VAL A 50 -9.61 22.98 9.60
C VAL A 50 -8.67 23.99 10.25
N LYS A 51 -8.62 24.02 11.58
CA LYS A 51 -7.74 24.91 12.35
C LYS A 51 -6.26 24.67 12.04
N GLN A 52 -5.85 23.42 11.94
CA GLN A 52 -4.47 23.06 11.59
C GLN A 52 -4.11 23.55 10.18
N VAL A 53 -4.96 23.27 9.19
CA VAL A 53 -4.73 23.65 7.79
C VAL A 53 -4.79 25.16 7.59
N SER A 54 -5.77 25.86 8.19
CA SER A 54 -5.90 27.31 8.04
C SER A 54 -4.73 28.05 8.68
N SER A 55 -4.21 27.58 9.82
CA SER A 55 -3.02 28.14 10.45
C SER A 55 -1.80 28.03 9.53
N GLN A 56 -1.59 26.88 8.90
CA GLN A 56 -0.50 26.71 7.92
C GLN A 56 -0.63 27.62 6.69
N ILE A 57 -1.85 27.80 6.17
CA ILE A 57 -2.09 28.70 5.03
C ILE A 57 -1.80 30.15 5.42
N LEU A 58 -2.21 30.58 6.62
CA LEU A 58 -1.95 31.93 7.11
C LEU A 58 -0.45 32.18 7.32
N GLU A 59 0.29 31.18 7.80
CA GLU A 59 1.72 31.30 8.10
C GLU A 59 2.61 31.15 6.87
N TYR A 60 2.33 30.16 6.01
CA TYR A 60 3.22 29.77 4.91
C TYR A 60 2.64 30.05 3.51
N GLY A 61 1.41 30.57 3.42
CA GLY A 61 0.70 30.81 2.15
C GLY A 61 0.17 29.56 1.46
N LYS A 62 0.44 28.36 1.99
CA LYS A 62 0.00 27.07 1.45
C LYS A 62 -0.11 26.00 2.55
N PRO A 63 -0.96 24.98 2.38
CA PRO A 63 -0.94 23.82 3.26
C PRO A 63 0.36 23.03 3.08
N ARG A 64 0.93 22.52 4.17
CA ARG A 64 2.15 21.71 4.18
C ARG A 64 1.85 20.36 4.83
N ARG A 65 2.24 19.27 4.17
CA ARG A 65 1.98 17.90 4.63
C ARG A 65 3.29 17.16 4.81
N GLY A 66 3.36 16.37 5.89
CA GLY A 66 4.43 15.41 6.08
C GLY A 66 4.48 14.41 4.93
N TRP A 67 5.68 14.03 4.53
CA TRP A 67 5.96 13.07 3.48
C TRP A 67 6.92 12.02 3.98
N PHE A 68 6.56 10.77 3.76
CA PHE A 68 7.42 9.64 4.06
C PHE A 68 8.21 9.20 2.82
N GLY A 69 7.62 9.27 1.62
CA GLY A 69 8.31 8.86 0.38
C GLY A 69 8.27 7.35 0.14
N VAL A 70 7.17 6.69 0.49
CA VAL A 70 6.97 5.26 0.24
C VAL A 70 5.59 4.98 -0.33
N ASN A 71 5.52 3.99 -1.22
CA ASN A 71 4.27 3.30 -1.52
C ASN A 71 4.15 2.09 -0.62
N VAL A 72 2.92 1.79 -0.21
CA VAL A 72 2.63 0.71 0.71
C VAL A 72 1.42 -0.09 0.26
N GLN A 73 1.37 -1.34 0.70
CA GLN A 73 0.24 -2.24 0.57
C GLN A 73 -0.23 -2.67 1.97
N GLY A 74 -1.53 -2.84 2.15
CA GLY A 74 -2.05 -3.47 3.37
C GLY A 74 -1.70 -4.95 3.40
N ILE A 75 -1.65 -5.54 4.60
CA ILE A 75 -1.41 -6.97 4.76
C ILE A 75 -2.72 -7.74 4.93
N ASP A 76 -2.73 -8.99 4.47
CA ASP A 76 -3.78 -9.97 4.75
C ASP A 76 -3.26 -11.04 5.73
N ALA A 77 -4.12 -11.99 6.14
CA ALA A 77 -3.75 -13.09 7.03
C ALA A 77 -2.48 -13.83 6.58
N GLY A 78 -2.40 -14.17 5.29
CA GLY A 78 -1.25 -14.92 4.78
C GLY A 78 0.04 -14.12 4.88
N LEU A 79 0.00 -12.81 4.58
CA LEU A 79 1.17 -11.95 4.70
C LEU A 79 1.54 -11.71 6.17
N ALA A 80 0.57 -11.60 7.07
CA ALA A 80 0.82 -11.55 8.51
C ALA A 80 1.55 -12.83 8.99
N ASP A 81 1.06 -14.01 8.59
CA ASP A 81 1.66 -15.31 8.92
C ASP A 81 3.09 -15.44 8.37
N ALA A 82 3.33 -15.03 7.12
CA ALA A 82 4.64 -15.06 6.50
C ALA A 82 5.69 -14.21 7.26
N TYR A 83 5.24 -13.15 7.93
CA TYR A 83 6.06 -12.28 8.78
C TYR A 83 6.03 -12.66 10.28
N GLY A 84 5.28 -13.71 10.65
CA GLY A 84 5.15 -14.19 12.02
C GLY A 84 4.33 -13.29 12.94
N LEU A 85 3.36 -12.56 12.40
CA LEU A 85 2.40 -11.77 13.16
C LEU A 85 1.16 -12.59 13.53
N GLN A 86 0.46 -12.18 14.59
CA GLN A 86 -0.81 -12.78 15.02
C GLN A 86 -2.02 -11.97 14.56
N ASP A 87 -1.81 -10.72 14.14
CA ASP A 87 -2.84 -9.79 13.71
C ASP A 87 -2.50 -9.16 12.35
N GLU A 88 -3.52 -8.85 11.56
CA GLU A 88 -3.41 -8.26 10.21
C GLU A 88 -3.16 -6.75 10.27
N LYS A 89 -2.32 -6.30 11.19
CA LYS A 89 -2.01 -4.89 11.39
C LYS A 89 -0.64 -4.55 10.85
N GLY A 90 -0.59 -3.41 10.16
CA GLY A 90 0.61 -2.88 9.55
C GLY A 90 0.45 -2.71 8.05
N VAL A 91 1.52 -2.27 7.42
CA VAL A 91 1.59 -2.12 5.96
C VAL A 91 2.98 -2.49 5.48
N ILE A 92 3.07 -3.12 4.31
CA ILE A 92 4.33 -3.49 3.69
C ILE A 92 4.77 -2.43 2.68
N VAL A 93 6.06 -2.08 2.69
CA VAL A 93 6.65 -1.14 1.72
C VAL A 93 6.78 -1.82 0.36
N THR A 94 6.12 -1.25 -0.65
CA THR A 94 6.16 -1.74 -2.04
C THR A 94 7.10 -0.95 -2.92
N ASN A 95 7.31 0.32 -2.61
CA ASN A 95 8.28 1.16 -3.32
C ASN A 95 8.80 2.23 -2.38
N ILE A 96 10.05 2.63 -2.60
CA ILE A 96 10.63 3.81 -1.97
C ILE A 96 10.83 4.84 -3.07
N GLU A 97 10.25 6.02 -2.89
CA GLU A 97 10.33 7.10 -3.88
C GLU A 97 11.74 7.68 -3.88
N GLU A 98 12.37 7.71 -5.06
CA GLU A 98 13.71 8.28 -5.22
C GLU A 98 13.71 9.76 -4.85
N GLY A 99 14.69 10.20 -4.05
CA GLY A 99 14.75 11.55 -3.51
C GLY A 99 13.71 11.85 -2.42
N GLY A 100 12.96 10.83 -1.97
CA GLY A 100 12.06 10.94 -0.83
C GLY A 100 12.73 10.71 0.53
N PRO A 101 12.12 11.13 1.65
CA PRO A 101 12.73 11.05 2.98
C PRO A 101 13.06 9.63 3.43
N ALA A 102 12.27 8.64 3.01
CA ALA A 102 12.56 7.23 3.26
C ALA A 102 13.78 6.72 2.48
N ALA A 103 14.09 7.28 1.31
CA ALA A 103 15.25 6.87 0.51
C ALA A 103 16.58 7.29 1.13
N GLU A 104 16.57 8.33 1.97
CA GLU A 104 17.74 8.78 2.75
C GLU A 104 17.93 7.97 4.04
N ALA A 105 16.98 7.11 4.39
CA ALA A 105 17.01 6.26 5.57
C ALA A 105 17.19 4.78 5.20
N ASP A 106 17.42 3.95 6.22
CA ASP A 106 17.59 2.50 6.06
C ASP A 106 16.23 1.78 5.94
N PHE A 107 15.38 2.22 5.02
CA PHE A 107 14.16 1.49 4.65
C PHE A 107 14.42 0.66 3.39
N GLU A 108 13.76 -0.49 3.31
CA GLU A 108 13.83 -1.39 2.16
C GLU A 108 12.44 -1.79 1.67
N VAL A 109 12.33 -2.09 0.37
CA VAL A 109 11.12 -2.69 -0.20
C VAL A 109 10.95 -4.09 0.40
N GLY A 110 9.79 -4.33 1.04
CA GLY A 110 9.54 -5.52 1.84
C GLY A 110 9.53 -5.27 3.35
N ASP A 111 9.91 -4.08 3.81
CA ASP A 111 9.75 -3.73 5.23
C ASP A 111 8.27 -3.73 5.62
N LEU A 112 7.92 -4.53 6.63
CA LEU A 112 6.58 -4.54 7.22
C LEU A 112 6.52 -3.57 8.39
N LEU A 113 5.86 -2.43 8.20
CA LEU A 113 5.78 -1.34 9.17
C LEU A 113 4.66 -1.60 10.18
N LEU A 114 5.00 -1.53 11.47
CA LEU A 114 4.07 -1.80 12.58
C LEU A 114 3.67 -0.52 13.32
N THR A 115 4.63 0.36 13.58
CA THR A 115 4.40 1.61 14.30
C THR A 115 5.10 2.77 13.59
N PHE A 116 4.52 3.96 13.72
CA PHE A 116 5.12 5.20 13.26
C PHE A 116 5.06 6.21 14.40
N ASP A 117 6.22 6.58 14.93
CA ASP A 117 6.38 7.47 16.08
C ASP A 117 5.57 7.01 17.30
N GLY A 118 5.62 5.71 17.59
CA GLY A 118 4.87 5.08 18.68
C GLY A 118 3.36 4.91 18.43
N LYS A 119 2.83 5.39 17.30
CA LYS A 119 1.43 5.16 16.89
C LYS A 119 1.34 3.86 16.08
N MET A 120 0.40 2.99 16.43
CA MET A 120 0.14 1.75 15.70
C MET A 120 -0.37 2.04 14.29
N ILE A 121 0.18 1.34 13.30
CA ILE A 121 -0.28 1.39 11.91
C ILE A 121 -1.32 0.29 11.74
N GLU A 122 -2.60 0.64 11.66
CA GLU A 122 -3.66 -0.34 11.47
C GLU A 122 -3.80 -0.78 10.01
N ASN A 123 -3.62 0.15 9.07
CA ASN A 123 -3.76 -0.06 7.63
C ASN A 123 -3.15 1.12 6.87
N VAL A 124 -3.23 1.06 5.53
CA VAL A 124 -2.72 2.12 4.63
C VAL A 124 -3.29 3.50 4.97
N ARG A 125 -4.61 3.62 5.20
CA ARG A 125 -5.22 4.92 5.55
C ARG A 125 -4.72 5.42 6.91
N GLY A 126 -4.52 4.51 7.86
CA GLY A 126 -3.92 4.79 9.16
C GLY A 126 -2.53 5.39 9.02
N LEU A 127 -1.64 4.75 8.25
CA LEU A 127 -0.31 5.29 7.98
C LEU A 127 -0.37 6.66 7.29
N THR A 128 -1.18 6.80 6.23
CA THR A 128 -1.32 8.08 5.51
C THR A 128 -1.73 9.21 6.45
N ARG A 129 -2.67 8.93 7.37
CA ARG A 129 -3.11 9.90 8.37
C ARG A 129 -2.00 10.26 9.35
N ILE A 130 -1.31 9.26 9.91
CA ILE A 130 -0.23 9.46 10.88
C ILE A 130 0.88 10.33 10.28
N VAL A 131 1.31 10.04 9.05
CA VAL A 131 2.35 10.81 8.34
C VAL A 131 1.88 12.23 8.07
N ALA A 132 0.64 12.42 7.59
CA ALA A 132 0.11 13.75 7.28
C ALA A 132 -0.06 14.64 8.53
N GLU A 133 -0.31 14.05 9.69
CA GLU A 133 -0.41 14.74 10.98
C GLU A 133 0.97 14.99 11.64
N THR A 134 2.04 14.38 11.13
CA THR A 134 3.39 14.53 11.68
C THR A 134 4.03 15.83 11.20
N GLU A 135 4.71 16.53 12.10
CA GLU A 135 5.44 17.75 11.78
C GLU A 135 6.56 17.49 10.78
N ILE A 136 6.66 18.37 9.78
CA ILE A 136 7.74 18.36 8.80
C ILE A 136 9.05 18.70 9.52
N GLY A 137 10.12 17.97 9.22
CA GLY A 137 11.41 18.07 9.89
C GLY A 137 11.48 17.31 11.22
N LYS A 138 10.38 16.68 11.65
CA LYS A 138 10.41 15.86 12.87
C LYS A 138 11.16 14.55 12.60
N ARG A 139 12.13 14.25 13.45
CA ARG A 139 12.76 12.93 13.50
C ARG A 139 11.84 11.94 14.23
N VAL A 140 11.41 10.90 13.53
CA VAL A 140 10.49 9.87 14.02
C VAL A 140 11.16 8.50 14.07
N ALA A 141 10.60 7.59 14.88
CA ALA A 141 10.99 6.19 14.92
C ALA A 141 9.89 5.31 14.31
N VAL A 142 10.27 4.37 13.44
CA VAL A 142 9.35 3.43 12.79
C VAL A 142 9.78 2.02 13.17
N ASP A 143 8.93 1.28 13.88
CA ASP A 143 9.16 -0.14 14.14
C ASP A 143 8.67 -0.96 12.96
N LEU A 144 9.53 -1.87 12.49
CA LEU A 144 9.27 -2.70 11.32
C LEU A 144 9.77 -4.13 11.50
N ILE A 145 9.34 -5.01 10.61
CA ILE A 145 9.89 -6.37 10.44
C ILE A 145 10.55 -6.45 9.06
N ARG A 146 11.82 -6.85 9.05
CA ARG A 146 12.62 -7.18 7.84
C ARG A 146 13.19 -8.57 8.02
N ASP A 147 13.01 -9.47 7.06
CA ASP A 147 13.46 -10.86 7.12
C ASP A 147 13.02 -11.58 8.41
N ARG A 148 11.76 -11.36 8.81
CA ARG A 148 11.17 -11.87 10.06
C ARG A 148 11.85 -11.40 11.35
N LYS A 149 12.70 -10.38 11.28
CA LYS A 149 13.36 -9.76 12.45
C LYS A 149 12.83 -8.36 12.67
N ARG A 150 12.53 -8.04 13.93
CA ARG A 150 12.13 -6.68 14.32
C ARG A 150 13.31 -5.72 14.22
N ARG A 151 13.06 -4.54 13.67
CA ARG A 151 14.01 -3.42 13.58
C ARG A 151 13.29 -2.12 13.88
N THR A 152 14.05 -1.08 14.21
CA THR A 152 13.54 0.28 14.34
C THR A 152 14.40 1.19 13.48
N VAL A 153 13.79 1.86 12.52
CA VAL A 153 14.45 2.83 11.65
C VAL A 153 14.04 4.23 12.07
N ARG A 154 15.00 5.15 12.11
CA ARG A 154 14.75 6.55 12.44
C ARG A 154 15.05 7.42 11.23
N PHE A 155 14.13 8.31 10.90
CA PHE A 155 14.27 9.22 9.77
C PHE A 155 13.58 10.55 10.05
N GLU A 156 13.84 11.54 9.21
CA GLU A 156 13.22 12.86 9.27
C GLU A 156 12.06 12.95 8.27
N VAL A 157 10.88 13.39 8.71
CA VAL A 157 9.72 13.54 7.82
C VAL A 157 9.88 14.75 6.92
N GLY A 158 9.79 14.56 5.60
CA GLY A 158 9.91 15.64 4.61
C GLY A 158 8.59 16.37 4.33
N GLU A 159 8.62 17.32 3.40
CA GLU A 159 7.42 18.01 2.89
C GLU A 159 6.98 17.39 1.57
N LEU A 160 5.70 17.03 1.46
CA LEU A 160 5.16 16.50 0.21
C LEU A 160 5.10 17.62 -0.84
N ALA A 161 5.95 17.53 -1.87
CA ALA A 161 5.82 18.38 -3.05
C ALA A 161 4.52 18.01 -3.78
N SER A 162 3.70 19.00 -4.11
CA SER A 162 2.44 18.78 -4.82
C SER A 162 2.69 18.39 -6.28
N ASN A 163 2.94 17.11 -6.54
CA ASN A 163 2.83 16.49 -7.85
C ASN A 163 1.84 15.33 -7.75
N ASN A 164 0.72 15.44 -8.46
CA ASN A 164 -0.28 14.41 -8.59
C ASN A 164 0.18 13.44 -9.69
N GLU A 165 0.17 12.14 -9.40
CA GLU A 165 -0.28 11.14 -10.37
C GLU A 165 -0.56 9.83 -9.62
N SER A 166 -1.78 9.31 -9.78
CA SER A 166 -2.15 7.96 -9.38
C SER A 166 -3.14 7.47 -10.42
N GLU A 167 -2.70 6.54 -11.25
CA GLU A 167 -3.54 5.85 -12.23
C GLU A 167 -4.07 4.55 -11.63
N THR A 168 -5.39 4.38 -11.68
CA THR A 168 -6.09 3.13 -11.33
C THR A 168 -6.45 2.37 -12.62
N ARG A 169 -6.28 1.05 -12.64
CA ARG A 169 -6.59 0.16 -13.79
C ARG A 169 -7.73 -0.84 -13.49
N GLU A 170 -8.50 -1.16 -14.53
CA GLU A 170 -9.59 -2.17 -14.57
C GLU A 170 -9.15 -3.58 -15.09
N PRO A 171 -9.92 -4.68 -14.85
CA PRO A 171 -9.60 -6.05 -15.26
C PRO A 171 -10.55 -6.70 -16.32
N LEU A 172 -10.11 -7.76 -17.01
CA LEU A 172 -10.86 -8.66 -17.94
C LEU A 172 -10.18 -10.07 -18.08
N PRO A 173 -10.79 -11.14 -18.68
CA PRO A 173 -10.95 -12.49 -18.09
C PRO A 173 -10.19 -13.71 -18.74
N GLU A 174 -10.56 -14.91 -18.23
CA GLU A 174 -9.96 -16.29 -18.16
C GLU A 174 -9.72 -17.12 -19.44
N ASN A 175 -8.70 -18.01 -19.45
CA ASN A 175 -8.79 -19.49 -19.25
C ASN A 175 -7.51 -20.31 -19.61
N ALA A 176 -7.40 -21.50 -18.96
CA ALA A 176 -6.60 -22.72 -19.22
C ALA A 176 -5.28 -23.00 -18.44
N LEU A 177 -5.12 -24.29 -18.05
CA LEU A 177 -4.35 -24.93 -16.95
C LEU A 177 -2.84 -25.19 -17.19
N ALA A 178 -2.04 -25.31 -16.10
CA ALA A 178 -1.08 -26.43 -15.88
C ALA A 178 -0.35 -26.44 -14.50
N GLN A 179 -0.59 -27.52 -13.74
CA GLN A 179 0.36 -28.40 -13.02
C GLN A 179 1.65 -27.85 -12.39
N ASN A 180 1.55 -26.91 -11.46
CA ASN A 180 2.56 -26.73 -10.40
C ASN A 180 1.87 -26.21 -9.12
N PRO A 181 2.50 -26.33 -7.92
CA PRO A 181 1.93 -25.87 -6.65
C PRO A 181 1.63 -24.36 -6.62
N LEU A 182 2.22 -23.58 -7.53
CA LEU A 182 1.97 -22.16 -7.68
C LEU A 182 0.66 -21.90 -8.43
N GLY A 183 0.23 -22.78 -9.34
CA GLY A 183 -0.93 -22.56 -10.23
C GLY A 183 -0.69 -21.50 -11.31
N ALA A 184 0.57 -21.28 -11.72
CA ALA A 184 0.95 -20.29 -12.74
C ALA A 184 2.07 -20.81 -13.65
N GLU A 185 2.00 -20.49 -14.94
CA GLU A 185 3.06 -20.83 -15.91
C GLU A 185 4.15 -19.74 -15.89
N LEU A 186 5.40 -20.14 -15.67
CA LEU A 186 6.55 -19.25 -15.62
C LEU A 186 7.39 -19.37 -16.89
N LYS A 187 7.95 -18.25 -17.35
CA LYS A 187 8.91 -18.18 -18.47
C LYS A 187 10.10 -17.30 -18.12
N SER A 188 11.21 -17.54 -18.80
CA SER A 188 12.32 -16.58 -18.81
C SER A 188 11.87 -15.26 -19.46
N ILE A 189 12.49 -14.17 -19.04
CA ILE A 189 12.22 -12.84 -19.59
C ILE A 189 13.08 -12.66 -20.85
N ASP A 190 12.45 -12.56 -22.01
CA ASP A 190 13.09 -12.16 -23.26
C ASP A 190 12.86 -10.68 -23.61
N ASP A 191 13.57 -10.19 -24.64
CA ASP A 191 13.48 -8.78 -25.06
C ASP A 191 12.08 -8.38 -25.54
N ASP A 192 11.31 -9.32 -26.09
CA ASP A 192 9.94 -9.06 -26.53
C ASP A 192 9.01 -8.85 -25.34
N ALA A 193 9.08 -9.74 -24.35
CA ALA A 193 8.37 -9.61 -23.09
C ALA A 193 8.72 -8.31 -22.37
N ARG A 194 10.01 -7.91 -22.36
CA ARG A 194 10.44 -6.64 -21.76
C ARG A 194 9.73 -5.45 -22.38
N ARG A 195 9.68 -5.39 -23.71
CA ARG A 195 8.96 -4.32 -24.44
C ARG A 195 7.46 -4.38 -24.20
N ARG A 196 6.88 -5.58 -24.26
CA ARG A 196 5.42 -5.79 -24.17
C ARG A 196 4.86 -5.43 -22.80
N TYR A 197 5.59 -5.75 -21.73
CA TYR A 197 5.14 -5.61 -20.35
C TYR A 197 5.81 -4.45 -19.59
N GLY A 198 6.69 -3.68 -20.26
CA GLY A 198 7.37 -2.54 -19.65
C GLY A 198 8.37 -2.93 -18.56
N ILE A 199 9.08 -4.05 -18.74
CA ILE A 199 10.01 -4.59 -17.74
C ILE A 199 11.37 -3.91 -17.93
N ALA A 200 11.78 -3.08 -16.96
CA ALA A 200 13.07 -2.40 -16.98
C ALA A 200 14.24 -3.40 -17.04
N ARG A 201 15.33 -3.05 -17.73
CA ARG A 201 16.50 -3.94 -17.91
C ARG A 201 17.15 -4.39 -16.60
N SER A 202 17.02 -3.58 -15.55
CA SER A 202 17.49 -3.88 -14.20
C SER A 202 16.66 -4.93 -13.46
N VAL A 203 15.44 -5.22 -13.92
CA VAL A 203 14.57 -6.23 -13.30
C VAL A 203 14.97 -7.60 -13.81
N GLU A 204 15.48 -8.41 -12.88
CA GLU A 204 15.78 -9.84 -13.04
C GLU A 204 14.69 -10.66 -12.34
N GLY A 205 14.34 -11.82 -12.91
CA GLY A 205 13.26 -12.66 -12.40
C GLY A 205 12.65 -13.55 -13.47
N VAL A 206 11.47 -14.08 -13.16
CA VAL A 206 10.72 -14.97 -14.05
C VAL A 206 9.35 -14.40 -14.38
N LEU A 207 8.98 -14.42 -15.65
CA LEU A 207 7.72 -13.87 -16.16
C LEU A 207 6.57 -14.84 -15.91
N VAL A 208 5.46 -14.34 -15.38
CA VAL A 208 4.18 -15.04 -15.34
C VAL A 208 3.54 -14.99 -16.72
N ASN A 209 3.54 -16.12 -17.43
CA ASN A 209 2.95 -16.25 -18.77
C ASN A 209 1.43 -16.47 -18.70
N SER A 210 0.96 -17.23 -17.72
CA SER A 210 -0.46 -17.52 -17.49
C SER A 210 -0.71 -17.91 -16.04
N VAL A 211 -1.95 -17.74 -15.55
CA VAL A 211 -2.38 -18.15 -14.21
C VAL A 211 -3.62 -19.00 -14.34
N ALA A 212 -3.64 -20.15 -13.67
CA ALA A 212 -4.77 -21.06 -13.70
C ALA A 212 -5.97 -20.43 -12.96
N ALA A 213 -7.16 -20.49 -13.58
CA ALA A 213 -8.38 -19.85 -13.09
C ALA A 213 -8.84 -20.33 -11.69
N ASN A 214 -8.41 -21.52 -11.27
CA ASN A 214 -8.72 -22.10 -9.95
C ASN A 214 -7.45 -22.53 -9.21
N GLY A 215 -6.29 -22.01 -9.60
CA GLY A 215 -5.01 -22.34 -8.98
C GLY A 215 -4.69 -21.46 -7.77
N PRO A 216 -3.70 -21.82 -6.93
CA PRO A 216 -3.31 -21.05 -5.76
C PRO A 216 -2.94 -19.58 -6.02
N SER A 217 -2.44 -19.27 -7.22
CA SER A 217 -2.12 -17.92 -7.68
C SER A 217 -3.31 -17.12 -8.23
N PHE A 218 -4.49 -17.72 -8.36
CA PHE A 218 -5.65 -17.05 -8.95
C PHE A 218 -6.05 -15.80 -8.15
N GLY A 219 -6.35 -14.71 -8.85
CA GLY A 219 -6.65 -13.41 -8.24
C GLY A 219 -5.44 -12.67 -7.65
N LYS A 220 -4.32 -13.38 -7.40
CA LYS A 220 -3.08 -12.85 -6.83
C LYS A 220 -2.10 -12.46 -7.94
N LEU A 221 -1.62 -13.44 -8.69
CA LEU A 221 -0.75 -13.24 -9.84
C LEU A 221 -1.54 -12.99 -11.13
N ARG A 222 -0.90 -12.34 -12.11
CA ARG A 222 -1.46 -12.07 -13.43
C ARG A 222 -0.39 -12.24 -14.50
N LYS A 223 -0.85 -12.50 -15.73
CA LYS A 223 0.02 -12.49 -16.91
C LYS A 223 0.75 -11.16 -17.03
N GLY A 224 2.07 -11.22 -17.23
CA GLY A 224 2.93 -10.05 -17.31
C GLY A 224 3.59 -9.65 -16.00
N ASP A 225 3.20 -10.25 -14.87
CA ASP A 225 3.95 -10.11 -13.62
C ASP A 225 5.35 -10.71 -13.76
N VAL A 226 6.34 -10.11 -13.13
CA VAL A 226 7.68 -10.68 -13.01
C VAL A 226 7.91 -11.06 -11.57
N ILE A 227 8.06 -12.35 -11.28
CA ILE A 227 8.42 -12.81 -9.94
C ILE A 227 9.90 -12.57 -9.72
N ILE A 228 10.22 -11.82 -8.66
CA ILE A 228 11.58 -11.39 -8.31
C ILE A 228 12.06 -12.01 -6.99
N GLU A 229 11.14 -12.49 -6.16
CA GLU A 229 11.44 -13.15 -4.89
C GLU A 229 10.36 -14.18 -4.55
N MET A 230 10.77 -15.31 -3.97
CA MET A 230 9.87 -16.30 -3.37
C MET A 230 10.44 -16.73 -2.02
N GLY A 231 9.63 -16.70 -0.98
CA GLY A 231 10.03 -17.16 0.36
C GLY A 231 11.21 -16.40 0.96
N PHE A 232 11.33 -15.09 0.68
CA PHE A 232 12.48 -14.23 1.05
C PHE A 232 13.79 -14.54 0.31
N GLU A 233 13.76 -15.39 -0.72
CA GLU A 233 14.92 -15.71 -1.56
C GLU A 233 14.76 -15.09 -2.95
N ARG A 234 15.84 -14.46 -3.44
CA ARG A 234 15.85 -13.79 -4.75
C ARG A 234 15.72 -14.82 -5.87
N ILE A 235 14.85 -14.52 -6.83
CA ILE A 235 14.64 -15.33 -8.03
C ILE A 235 15.25 -14.60 -9.22
N ALA A 236 16.29 -15.17 -9.84
CA ALA A 236 16.90 -14.66 -11.06
C ALA A 236 16.62 -15.57 -12.27
N SER A 237 16.30 -16.84 -12.03
CA SER A 237 16.08 -17.84 -13.07
C SER A 237 14.86 -18.72 -12.82
N LEU A 238 14.42 -19.45 -13.86
CA LEU A 238 13.38 -20.47 -13.74
C LEU A 238 13.79 -21.58 -12.76
N GLN A 239 15.08 -21.92 -12.72
CA GLN A 239 15.60 -22.94 -11.80
C GLN A 239 15.40 -22.48 -10.35
N ASP A 240 15.79 -21.25 -10.02
CA ASP A 240 15.61 -20.67 -8.68
C ASP A 240 14.14 -20.68 -8.26
N ALA A 241 13.24 -20.36 -9.21
CA ALA A 241 11.80 -20.38 -8.96
C ALA A 241 11.28 -21.79 -8.65
N TYR A 242 11.77 -22.82 -9.35
CA TYR A 242 11.40 -24.21 -9.07
C TYR A 242 12.00 -24.72 -7.75
N GLU A 243 13.23 -24.34 -7.42
CA GLU A 243 13.88 -24.67 -6.14
C GLU A 243 13.16 -24.03 -4.95
N ALA A 244 12.70 -22.78 -5.08
CA ALA A 244 11.89 -22.12 -4.05
C ALA A 244 10.52 -22.81 -3.84
N LEU A 245 10.03 -23.54 -4.85
CA LEU A 245 8.79 -24.31 -4.79
C LEU A 245 8.98 -25.71 -4.18
N GLU A 246 10.20 -26.22 -4.03
CA GLU A 246 10.44 -27.55 -3.46
C GLU A 246 10.00 -27.66 -1.98
N PRO A 247 9.39 -28.80 -1.57
CA PRO A 247 9.01 -29.04 -0.19
C PRO A 247 10.25 -29.06 0.72
N GLY A 248 10.39 -28.06 1.61
CA GLY A 248 11.50 -27.94 2.56
C GLY A 248 12.09 -26.54 2.67
N ASN A 249 11.93 -25.70 1.64
CA ASN A 249 12.46 -24.33 1.61
C ASN A 249 11.51 -23.25 2.16
N ALA A 250 10.25 -23.60 2.45
CA ALA A 250 9.35 -22.78 3.26
C ALA A 250 8.74 -23.61 4.39
N PRO A 251 8.37 -23.01 5.55
CA PRO A 251 7.83 -23.74 6.69
C PRO A 251 6.61 -24.59 6.29
N ALA A 252 6.56 -25.85 6.74
CA ALA A 252 5.44 -26.74 6.43
C ALA A 252 4.11 -26.11 6.89
N GLY A 253 3.16 -25.96 5.97
CA GLY A 253 1.85 -25.35 6.22
C GLY A 253 1.79 -23.81 6.23
N ALA A 254 2.90 -23.10 6.02
CA ALA A 254 2.90 -21.64 5.89
C ALA A 254 2.77 -21.21 4.41
N PRO A 255 2.00 -20.15 4.10
CA PRO A 255 1.84 -19.70 2.72
C PRO A 255 3.15 -19.11 2.18
N LEU A 256 3.44 -19.36 0.89
CA LEU A 256 4.64 -18.88 0.22
C LEU A 256 4.52 -17.39 -0.10
N LEU A 257 5.38 -16.55 0.48
CA LEU A 257 5.49 -15.15 0.09
C LEU A 257 6.08 -15.05 -1.32
N VAL A 258 5.43 -14.31 -2.20
CA VAL A 258 5.88 -14.03 -3.56
C VAL A 258 5.89 -12.53 -3.78
N ARG A 259 7.07 -12.00 -4.14
CA ARG A 259 7.25 -10.60 -4.52
C ARG A 259 7.30 -10.52 -6.04
N VAL A 260 6.47 -9.66 -6.62
CA VAL A 260 6.40 -9.47 -8.08
C VAL A 260 6.55 -8.02 -8.48
N SER A 261 7.17 -7.77 -9.63
CA SER A 261 7.13 -6.50 -10.34
C SER A 261 6.00 -6.54 -11.39
N ARG A 262 4.99 -5.69 -11.23
CA ARG A 262 3.85 -5.50 -12.12
C ARG A 262 3.89 -4.09 -12.67
N ALA A 263 4.16 -3.93 -13.97
CA ALA A 263 4.25 -2.63 -14.64
C ALA A 263 5.15 -1.62 -13.90
N GLY A 264 6.29 -2.08 -13.37
CA GLY A 264 7.25 -1.26 -12.63
C GLY A 264 6.93 -1.06 -11.15
N GLN A 265 5.79 -1.55 -10.65
CA GLN A 265 5.43 -1.52 -9.24
C GLN A 265 5.67 -2.88 -8.57
N THR A 266 6.23 -2.88 -7.37
CA THR A 266 6.36 -4.11 -6.59
C THR A 266 5.06 -4.44 -5.87
N MET A 267 4.67 -5.70 -5.86
CA MET A 267 3.50 -6.21 -5.15
C MET A 267 3.89 -7.46 -4.35
N PHE A 268 3.23 -7.68 -3.22
CA PHE A 268 3.44 -8.86 -2.39
C PHE A 268 2.16 -9.70 -2.32
N PHE A 269 2.31 -10.99 -2.49
CA PHE A 269 1.23 -11.98 -2.41
C PHE A 269 1.68 -13.18 -1.60
N THR A 270 0.75 -13.82 -0.91
CA THR A 270 1.00 -15.09 -0.25
C THR A 270 0.22 -16.18 -0.97
N ILE A 271 0.86 -17.30 -1.26
CA ILE A 271 0.28 -18.36 -2.09
C ILE A 271 0.26 -19.65 -1.29
N ASP A 272 -0.94 -20.20 -1.13
CA ASP A 272 -1.17 -21.46 -0.45
C ASP A 272 -0.73 -22.60 -1.38
N THR A 273 0.54 -22.96 -1.30
CA THR A 273 1.03 -24.17 -1.96
C THR A 273 0.54 -25.34 -1.11
N GLU A 274 -0.45 -26.12 -1.56
CA GLU A 274 -0.74 -27.42 -0.95
C GLU A 274 0.56 -28.24 -0.98
N ARG A 275 1.25 -28.31 0.16
CA ARG A 275 2.50 -29.02 0.39
C ARG A 275 2.28 -30.11 1.42
#